data_AF-A0A5K1BF66-F1
#
_entry.id   AF-A0A5K1BF66-F1
#
_cell.length_a   1.000
_cell.length_b   1.000
_cell.length_c   1.000
_cell.angle_alpha   90.00
_cell.angle_beta   90.00
_cell.angle_gamma   90.00
#
_symmetry.space_group_name_H-M   'P 1'
#
loop_
_entity.id
_entity.type
_entity.pdbx_description
1 polymer ?
#
loop_
_entity_poly.entity_id
_entity_poly.type
_entity_poly.pdbx_seq_one_letter_code
_entity_poly.pdbx_strand_id
1 'polypeptide(L)' 'HPSVISVFPSRAYSLHTTRTWEFMDLAEKDGIPLLGSAWAMANFGEDVIIANLDT' A
#
# COMPACT_ATOMS: atom_id res chain seq x y z
N HIS A 1 5.80 12.02 -37.12
CA HIS A 1 4.67 12.93 -36.85
C HIS A 1 5.22 14.21 -36.22
N PRO A 2 4.95 15.40 -36.77
CA PRO A 2 5.64 16.64 -36.40
C PRO A 2 5.33 17.18 -34.99
N SER A 3 4.24 16.75 -34.35
CA SER A 3 3.86 17.23 -33.00
C SER A 3 4.34 16.35 -31.83
N VAL A 4 5.14 15.31 -32.08
CA VAL A 4 5.59 14.40 -31.01
C VAL A 4 6.81 14.99 -30.31
N ILE A 5 6.68 15.22 -29.00
CA ILE A 5 7.77 15.78 -28.17
C ILE A 5 8.75 14.68 -27.75
N SER A 6 8.27 13.47 -27.43
CA SER A 6 9.12 12.36 -27.03
C SER A 6 8.43 11.01 -27.17
N VAL A 7 9.23 9.94 -27.34
CA VAL A 7 8.79 8.54 -27.31
C VAL A 7 9.73 7.76 -26.42
N PHE A 8 9.18 6.95 -25.52
CA PHE A 8 9.94 6.05 -24.65
C PHE A 8 9.49 4.61 -24.85
N PRO A 9 10.42 3.63 -24.88
CA PRO A 9 10.04 2.23 -24.96
C PRO A 9 9.34 1.80 -23.68
N SER A 10 8.29 0.99 -23.82
CA SER A 10 7.65 0.33 -22.68
C SER A 10 8.65 -0.60 -21.99
N ARG A 11 8.54 -0.69 -20.65
CA ARG A 11 9.43 -1.49 -19.81
C ARG A 11 8.61 -2.43 -18.95
N ALA A 12 9.04 -3.68 -18.87
CA ALA A 12 8.51 -4.62 -17.88
C ALA A 12 9.13 -4.32 -16.52
N TYR A 13 8.33 -4.44 -15.46
CA TYR A 13 8.78 -4.34 -14.07
C TYR A 13 8.52 -5.67 -13.37
N SER A 14 9.50 -6.15 -12.62
CA SER A 14 9.36 -7.34 -11.79
C SER A 14 8.62 -6.99 -10.50
N LEU A 15 7.69 -7.85 -10.10
CA LEU A 15 7.00 -7.71 -8.82
C LEU A 15 7.97 -8.00 -7.67
N HIS A 16 8.06 -7.08 -6.72
CA HIS A 16 8.88 -7.22 -5.52
C HIS A 16 8.00 -7.12 -4.26
N THR A 17 7.35 -8.21 -3.86
CA THR A 17 6.55 -8.27 -2.62
C THR A 17 7.20 -9.19 -1.59
N THR A 18 7.40 -8.72 -0.37
CA THR A 18 7.53 -9.59 0.81
C THR A 18 6.13 -9.80 1.38
N ARG A 19 5.65 -11.04 1.49
CA ARG A 19 4.29 -11.38 1.96
C ARG A 19 4.15 -11.17 3.47
N THR A 20 4.28 -9.95 3.97
CA THR A 20 4.44 -9.71 5.42
C THR A 20 3.45 -8.66 5.94
N TRP A 21 2.16 -8.94 5.78
CA TRP A 21 1.12 -8.30 6.62
C TRP A 21 1.20 -8.78 8.07
N GLU A 22 1.67 -10.02 8.28
CA GLU A 22 1.91 -10.65 9.59
C GLU A 22 2.98 -9.95 10.43
N PHE A 23 3.84 -9.14 9.80
CA PHE A 23 4.97 -8.47 10.45
C PHE A 23 4.56 -7.25 11.28
N MET A 24 3.43 -6.61 10.97
CA MET A 24 3.14 -5.30 11.55
C MET A 24 2.49 -5.36 12.95
N ASP A 25 2.13 -6.56 13.45
CA ASP A 25 1.55 -6.81 14.79
C ASP A 25 0.43 -5.81 15.18
N LEU A 26 -0.37 -5.39 14.19
CA LEU A 26 -1.31 -4.30 14.37
C LEU A 26 -2.67 -4.74 14.94
N ALA A 27 -2.89 -6.04 15.13
CA ALA A 27 -4.13 -6.59 15.69
C ALA A 27 -3.82 -7.85 16.51
N GLU A 28 -4.63 -8.13 17.54
CA GLU A 28 -4.58 -9.42 18.24
C GLU A 28 -4.94 -10.58 17.28
N LYS A 29 -4.71 -11.83 17.72
CA LYS A 29 -4.99 -13.06 16.93
C LYS A 29 -6.40 -13.12 16.33
N ASP A 30 -7.36 -12.41 16.91
CA ASP A 30 -8.77 -12.41 16.50
C ASP A 30 -9.17 -11.16 15.70
N GLY A 31 -8.20 -10.31 15.30
CA GLY A 31 -8.45 -9.10 14.51
C GLY A 31 -9.00 -7.93 15.33
N ILE A 32 -8.98 -8.02 16.66
CA ILE A 32 -9.44 -6.97 17.55
C ILE A 32 -8.31 -5.94 17.74
N PRO A 33 -8.52 -4.65 17.39
CA PRO A 33 -7.54 -3.61 17.64
C PRO A 33 -7.40 -3.35 19.15
N LEU A 34 -6.17 -3.32 19.65
CA LEU A 34 -5.88 -2.95 21.04
C LEU A 34 -6.29 -1.49 21.31
N LEU A 35 -6.78 -1.22 22.52
CA LEU A 35 -7.00 0.15 22.99
C LEU A 35 -5.65 0.89 23.01
N GLY A 36 -5.53 1.98 22.26
CA GLY A 36 -4.27 2.71 22.09
C GLY A 36 -3.36 2.20 20.97
N SER A 37 -3.80 1.22 20.17
CA SER A 37 -3.10 0.82 18.95
C SER A 37 -3.01 1.95 17.92
N ALA A 38 -2.03 1.84 17.00
CA ALA A 38 -1.87 2.79 15.90
C ALA A 38 -3.15 2.90 15.03
N TRP A 39 -3.91 1.81 14.88
CA TRP A 39 -5.21 1.84 14.19
C TRP A 39 -6.23 2.73 14.89
N ALA A 40 -6.42 2.55 16.20
CA ALA A 40 -7.37 3.32 16.97
C ALA A 40 -6.97 4.81 17.04
N MET A 41 -5.68 5.11 17.19
CA MET A 41 -5.19 6.49 17.22
C MET A 41 -5.29 7.18 15.86
N ALA A 42 -5.21 6.44 14.75
CA ALA A 42 -5.31 6.98 13.40
C ALA A 42 -6.75 6.98 12.85
N ASN A 43 -7.78 6.81 13.68
CA ASN A 43 -9.18 6.64 13.25
C ASN A 43 -9.33 5.62 12.10
N PHE A 44 -8.56 4.53 12.14
CA PHE A 44 -8.56 3.50 11.11
C PHE A 44 -8.26 4.00 9.68
N GLY A 45 -7.55 5.13 9.55
CA GLY A 45 -7.22 5.73 8.26
C GLY A 45 -8.32 6.63 7.70
N GLU A 46 -9.17 7.20 8.55
CA GLU A 46 -10.10 8.27 8.16
C GLU A 46 -9.37 9.36 7.36
N ASP A 47 -9.96 9.76 6.23
CA ASP A 47 -9.40 10.74 5.28
C ASP A 47 -8.02 10.40 4.68
N VAL A 48 -7.60 9.13 4.72
CA VAL A 48 -6.35 8.64 4.09
C VAL A 48 -6.64 7.89 2.79
N ILE A 49 -5.92 8.24 1.72
CA ILE A 49 -5.95 7.51 0.44
C ILE A 49 -4.67 6.69 0.30
N ILE A 50 -4.81 5.38 0.12
CA ILE A 50 -3.71 4.47 -0.19
C ILE A 50 -3.88 3.99 -1.64
N ALA A 51 -3.02 4.46 -2.55
CA ALA A 51 -3.00 4.01 -3.93
C ALA A 51 -2.08 2.78 -4.07
N ASN A 52 -2.66 1.62 -4.34
CA ASN A 52 -1.94 0.38 -4.55
C ASN A 52 -1.80 0.08 -6.05
N LEU A 53 -0.58 0.13 -6.58
CA LEU A 53 -0.22 -0.42 -7.89
C LEU A 53 0.54 -1.72 -7.66
N ASP A 54 -0.22 -2.78 -7.48
CA ASP A 54 0.25 -4.16 -7.36
C ASP A 54 -0.44 -5.00 -8.46
N THR A 55 -0.32 -6.32 -8.39
CA THR A 55 -0.74 -7.27 -9.43
C THR A 55 -2.24 -7.26 -9.69
#